data_AF-A0A966WMY7-F1
#
_entry.id   AF-A0A966WMY7-F1
#
_cell.length_a   1.000
_cell.length_b   1.000
_cell.length_c   1.000
_cell.angle_alpha   90.00
_cell.angle_beta   90.00
_cell.angle_gamma   90.00
#
_symmetry.space_group_name_H-M   'P 1'
#
loop_
_entity.id
_entity.type
_entity.pdbx_description
1 polymer ?
#
loop_
_entity_poly.entity_id
_entity_poly.type
_entity_poly.pdbx_seq_one_letter_code
_entity_poly.pdbx_strand_id
1 'polypeptide(L)'
;IDWSQLEGMVLMHHGIFSFADDAYESYRRMIDLVSAAEEAFGDEPHAQDGASMPISALERATIRSAVSGIAKRPMLASFDDSGAAGSFASQKDAADIVTRGPLTPDHVIRTKRIPAVIEDDVIVSVEKFAEEYKAYFDRYSDGSQTRLDCAPRWALIPGKGVAAFGRQPKELKIIHDITRHTMGAIRRAERIGGWRALPERDVFEVEYWELEQAKLGKGGSDLEFEGRCVMITGGASGIGHACAHRFAERGAQVTVLDKEDAVLGAFDSPSITGMVCDVTDVSAVADAVESAACRYGGIDVVVSNAGIFSPSSLIEEMPEADWQRSIDINLSGAMHVVRASIPFLRLGWEPSLVFIGSKNVPAPGPAAGAYSVAKAGLMQLARVLALEVANDGIRVNTVHPNGVFDTAIWTDEVLQARASHYGITVEQYRKNNLLQREVNSMDVAEMVCAMAGSAFRCTTGAQVPIDGGNDRVL
;
A
#
# COMPACT_ATOMS: atom_id res chain seq x y z
N ILE A 1 18.31 30.67 -43.28
CA ILE A 1 17.86 31.32 -42.02
C ILE A 1 19.09 32.01 -41.45
N ASP A 2 19.03 33.32 -41.23
CA ASP A 2 20.11 34.06 -40.55
C ASP A 2 19.88 33.95 -39.04
N TRP A 3 20.67 33.10 -38.38
CA TRP A 3 20.51 32.82 -36.95
C TRP A 3 20.86 34.01 -36.06
N SER A 4 21.64 34.98 -36.56
CA SER A 4 22.02 36.17 -35.79
C SER A 4 20.86 37.16 -35.61
N GLN A 5 19.79 37.02 -36.40
CA GLN A 5 18.59 37.85 -36.33
C GLN A 5 17.44 37.18 -35.56
N LEU A 6 17.67 35.99 -35.01
CA LEU A 6 16.66 35.23 -34.27
C LEU A 6 17.04 35.14 -32.79
N GLU A 7 16.07 35.35 -31.92
CA GLU A 7 16.23 35.21 -30.46
C GLU A 7 15.96 33.77 -29.99
N GLY A 8 15.16 33.04 -30.77
CA GLY A 8 14.81 31.66 -30.50
C GLY A 8 14.01 31.03 -31.65
N MET A 9 13.67 29.77 -31.47
CA MET A 9 12.86 28.97 -32.40
C MET A 9 11.88 28.13 -31.59
N VAL A 10 10.64 28.05 -32.05
CA VAL A 10 9.68 27.05 -31.59
C VAL A 10 9.72 25.88 -32.56
N LEU A 11 10.29 24.77 -32.12
CA LEU A 11 10.25 23.53 -32.88
C LEU A 11 8.94 22.83 -32.56
N MET A 12 8.07 22.72 -33.57
CA MET A 12 6.76 22.10 -33.43
C MET A 12 6.90 20.70 -32.82
N HIS A 13 6.07 20.40 -31.82
CA HIS A 13 6.08 19.15 -31.05
C HIS A 13 7.32 18.86 -30.20
N HIS A 14 8.25 19.81 -30.06
CA HIS A 14 9.42 19.65 -29.18
C HIS A 14 9.53 20.77 -28.15
N GLY A 15 9.28 22.02 -28.54
CA GLY A 15 9.28 23.16 -27.62
C GLY A 15 10.11 24.33 -28.13
N ILE A 16 10.40 25.23 -27.21
CA ILE A 16 11.10 26.48 -27.47
C ILE A 16 12.59 26.32 -27.19
N PHE A 17 13.40 26.90 -28.08
CA PHE A 17 14.85 26.98 -27.96
C PHE A 17 15.25 28.44 -28.07
N SER A 18 16.11 28.90 -27.18
CA SER A 18 16.83 30.16 -27.34
C SER A 18 18.26 29.88 -27.81
N PHE A 19 18.85 30.84 -28.51
CA PHE A 19 20.23 30.73 -28.99
C PHE A 19 20.94 32.07 -28.81
N ALA A 20 22.24 32.02 -28.50
CA ALA A 20 23.17 33.15 -28.56
C ALA A 20 24.60 32.60 -28.64
N ASP A 21 25.56 33.45 -29.02
CA ASP A 21 27.00 33.11 -29.00
C ASP A 21 27.55 32.98 -27.56
N ASP A 22 26.75 33.38 -26.57
CA ASP A 22 27.06 33.34 -25.14
C ASP A 22 25.97 32.60 -24.35
N ALA A 23 26.38 31.76 -23.40
CA ALA A 23 25.48 30.92 -22.63
C ALA A 23 24.56 31.73 -21.71
N TYR A 24 25.06 32.82 -21.12
CA TYR A 24 24.26 33.68 -20.25
C TYR A 24 23.17 34.39 -21.05
N GLU A 25 23.51 34.95 -22.21
CA GLU A 25 22.53 35.60 -23.09
C GLU A 25 21.49 34.62 -23.63
N SER A 26 21.89 33.40 -24.01
CA SER A 26 20.94 32.35 -24.41
C SER A 26 19.97 32.01 -23.29
N TYR A 27 20.45 31.87 -22.05
CA TYR A 27 19.59 31.61 -20.90
C TYR A 27 18.66 32.78 -20.57
N ARG A 28 19.17 34.02 -20.62
CA ARG A 28 18.36 35.24 -20.45
C ARG A 28 17.23 35.33 -21.47
N ARG A 29 17.52 35.07 -22.75
CA ARG A 29 16.51 35.00 -23.82
C ARG A 29 15.45 33.93 -23.56
N MET A 30 15.84 32.80 -22.97
CA MET A 30 14.87 31.77 -22.59
C MET A 30 13.88 32.31 -21.55
N ILE A 31 14.38 33.02 -20.53
CA ILE A 31 13.54 33.66 -19.52
C ILE A 31 12.60 34.66 -20.19
N ASP A 32 13.11 35.57 -21.02
CA ASP A 32 12.29 36.59 -21.68
C ASP A 32 11.18 35.97 -22.55
N LEU A 33 11.49 34.94 -23.34
CA LEU A 33 10.53 34.27 -24.21
C LEU A 33 9.46 33.50 -23.41
N VAL A 34 9.84 32.85 -22.30
CA VAL A 34 8.89 32.17 -21.41
C VAL A 34 8.01 33.20 -20.71
N SER A 35 8.59 34.28 -20.18
CA SER A 35 7.83 35.35 -19.53
C SER A 35 6.85 36.03 -20.48
N ALA A 36 7.24 36.28 -21.74
CA ALA A 36 6.33 36.80 -22.75
C ALA A 36 5.16 35.84 -23.02
N ALA A 37 5.41 34.53 -23.00
CA ALA A 37 4.35 33.53 -23.11
C ALA A 37 3.45 33.53 -21.87
N GLU A 38 4.01 33.54 -20.66
CA GLU A 38 3.27 33.64 -19.39
C GLU A 38 2.37 34.88 -19.34
N GLU A 39 2.88 36.05 -19.71
CA GLU A 39 2.12 37.29 -19.79
C GLU A 39 0.96 37.19 -20.79
N ALA A 40 1.19 36.55 -21.94
CA ALA A 40 0.14 36.31 -22.94
C ALA A 40 -0.93 35.32 -22.45
N PHE A 41 -0.56 34.32 -21.64
CA PHE A 41 -1.49 33.37 -21.05
C PHE A 41 -2.31 33.97 -19.89
N GLY A 42 -1.73 34.95 -19.18
CA GLY A 42 -2.27 35.51 -17.96
C GLY A 42 -2.37 34.48 -16.83
N ASP A 43 -3.03 34.86 -15.73
CA ASP A 43 -3.28 33.95 -14.63
C ASP A 43 -4.13 32.75 -15.07
N GLU A 44 -3.82 31.59 -14.49
CA GLU A 44 -4.72 30.46 -14.56
C GLU A 44 -6.02 30.87 -13.84
N PRO A 45 -7.20 30.83 -14.47
CA PRO A 45 -8.43 31.01 -13.73
C PRO A 45 -8.41 29.94 -12.65
N HIS A 46 -8.50 30.35 -11.38
CA HIS A 46 -8.65 29.43 -10.28
C HIS A 46 -9.67 28.40 -10.70
N ALA A 47 -9.28 27.11 -10.72
CA ALA A 47 -10.24 26.04 -10.89
C ALA A 47 -11.34 26.36 -9.89
N GLN A 48 -12.56 26.65 -10.39
CA GLN A 48 -13.67 26.79 -9.45
C GLN A 48 -13.65 25.51 -8.63
N ASP A 49 -13.60 25.65 -7.31
CA ASP A 49 -13.77 24.56 -6.36
C ASP A 49 -15.17 23.98 -6.60
N GLY A 50 -15.28 23.17 -7.64
CA GLY A 50 -16.45 22.36 -7.90
C GLY A 50 -16.46 21.28 -6.83
N ALA A 51 -17.64 20.99 -6.30
CA ALA A 51 -17.81 19.87 -5.39
C ALA A 51 -17.36 18.58 -6.12
N SER A 52 -16.16 18.10 -5.81
CA SER A 52 -15.72 16.78 -6.23
C SER A 52 -16.52 15.74 -5.45
N MET A 53 -17.07 14.74 -6.13
CA MET A 53 -17.67 13.61 -5.42
C MET A 53 -16.53 12.78 -4.81
N PRO A 54 -16.53 12.53 -3.49
CA PRO A 54 -15.46 11.77 -2.86
C PRO A 54 -15.44 10.33 -3.39
N ILE A 55 -14.24 9.82 -3.67
CA ILE A 55 -14.06 8.41 -4.02
C ILE A 55 -14.03 7.62 -2.72
N SER A 56 -15.01 6.73 -2.50
CA SER A 56 -15.08 5.92 -1.27
C SER A 56 -13.87 4.99 -1.14
N ALA A 57 -13.54 4.59 0.10
CA ALA A 57 -12.44 3.66 0.35
C ALA A 57 -12.58 2.35 -0.44
N LEU A 58 -13.81 1.81 -0.52
CA LEU A 58 -14.09 0.57 -1.23
C LEU A 58 -13.96 0.73 -2.74
N GLU A 59 -14.41 1.87 -3.29
CA GLU A 59 -14.23 2.18 -4.72
C GLU A 59 -12.74 2.31 -5.08
N ARG A 60 -11.93 2.96 -4.23
CA ARG A 60 -10.47 3.02 -4.39
C ARG A 60 -9.86 1.61 -4.44
N ALA A 61 -10.32 0.73 -3.54
CA ALA A 61 -9.90 -0.67 -3.51
C ALA A 61 -10.30 -1.46 -4.75
N THR A 62 -11.51 -1.26 -5.26
CA THR A 62 -11.99 -1.90 -6.49
C THR A 62 -11.15 -1.47 -7.69
N ILE A 63 -10.85 -0.18 -7.83
CA ILE A 63 -10.02 0.36 -8.91
C ILE A 63 -8.60 -0.22 -8.84
N ARG A 64 -7.95 -0.19 -7.67
CA ARG A 64 -6.62 -0.78 -7.49
C ARG A 64 -6.61 -2.28 -7.82
N SER A 65 -7.64 -3.01 -7.38
CA SER A 65 -7.77 -4.46 -7.59
C SER A 65 -7.85 -4.81 -9.07
N ALA A 66 -8.72 -4.12 -9.83
CA ALA A 66 -8.86 -4.30 -11.27
C ALA A 66 -7.55 -4.01 -12.01
N VAL A 67 -6.87 -2.92 -11.67
CA VAL A 67 -5.57 -2.56 -12.27
C VAL A 67 -4.49 -3.60 -11.95
N SER A 68 -4.40 -4.07 -10.71
CA SER A 68 -3.47 -5.15 -10.31
C SER A 68 -3.76 -6.45 -11.07
N GLY A 69 -5.04 -6.75 -11.28
CA GLY A 69 -5.52 -7.90 -12.06
C GLY A 69 -5.07 -7.88 -13.53
N ILE A 70 -5.06 -6.71 -14.18
CA ILE A 70 -4.51 -6.53 -15.53
C ILE A 70 -2.97 -6.55 -15.52
N ALA A 71 -2.35 -5.94 -14.50
CA ALA A 71 -0.89 -5.90 -14.35
C ALA A 71 -0.29 -7.28 -14.06
N LYS A 72 -1.12 -8.22 -13.59
CA LYS A 72 -0.73 -9.56 -13.10
C LYS A 72 0.32 -9.49 -12.00
N ARG A 73 0.26 -8.43 -11.20
CA ARG A 73 1.13 -8.15 -10.04
C ARG A 73 0.42 -7.17 -9.11
N PRO A 74 0.78 -7.09 -7.83
CA PRO A 74 0.24 -6.09 -6.93
C PRO A 74 0.68 -4.69 -7.35
N MET A 75 -0.26 -3.74 -7.39
CA MET A 75 0.00 -2.33 -7.65
C MET A 75 -0.51 -1.50 -6.48
N LEU A 76 0.19 -0.44 -6.12
CA LEU A 76 -0.35 0.62 -5.25
C LEU A 76 -1.19 1.58 -6.08
N ALA A 77 -2.17 2.21 -5.46
CA ALA A 77 -2.95 3.28 -6.05
C ALA A 77 -2.93 4.54 -5.18
N SER A 78 -2.77 5.71 -5.78
CA SER A 78 -2.94 6.99 -5.09
C SER A 78 -3.91 7.86 -5.88
N PHE A 79 -4.81 8.51 -5.17
CA PHE A 79 -5.91 9.26 -5.77
C PHE A 79 -5.77 10.73 -5.43
N ASP A 80 -6.06 11.59 -6.40
CA ASP A 80 -6.13 13.04 -6.25
C ASP A 80 -7.57 13.46 -6.59
N ASP A 81 -8.34 13.71 -5.54
CA ASP A 81 -9.71 14.23 -5.53
C ASP A 81 -9.74 15.70 -5.03
N SER A 82 -8.61 16.40 -5.09
CA SER A 82 -8.53 17.83 -4.78
C SER A 82 -9.49 18.64 -5.67
N GLY A 83 -9.86 19.85 -5.24
CA GLY A 83 -10.75 20.73 -6.01
C GLY A 83 -10.29 20.92 -7.47
N ALA A 84 -8.97 21.04 -7.69
CA ALA A 84 -8.39 21.15 -9.04
C ALA A 84 -8.59 19.87 -9.88
N ALA A 85 -8.32 18.69 -9.31
CA ALA A 85 -8.46 17.40 -9.99
C ALA A 85 -9.94 17.03 -10.21
N GLY A 86 -10.80 17.23 -9.21
CA GLY A 86 -12.24 17.03 -9.32
C GLY A 86 -12.88 17.96 -10.34
N SER A 87 -12.49 19.24 -10.35
CA SER A 87 -12.91 20.21 -11.36
C SER A 87 -12.48 19.79 -12.77
N PHE A 88 -11.29 19.20 -12.93
CA PHE A 88 -10.84 18.66 -14.22
C PHE A 88 -11.73 17.51 -14.66
N ALA A 89 -11.89 16.53 -13.79
CA ALA A 89 -12.63 15.31 -14.08
C ALA A 89 -14.13 15.57 -14.32
N SER A 90 -14.64 16.73 -13.90
CA SER A 90 -16.03 17.13 -14.11
C SER A 90 -16.26 17.84 -15.45
N GLN A 91 -15.23 18.13 -16.25
CA GLN A 91 -15.40 18.75 -17.57
C GLN A 91 -16.01 17.74 -18.55
N LYS A 92 -16.94 18.22 -19.41
CA LYS A 92 -17.66 17.35 -20.37
C LYS A 92 -16.74 16.69 -21.39
N ASP A 93 -15.64 17.34 -21.70
CA ASP A 93 -14.61 16.96 -22.65
C ASP A 93 -13.35 16.39 -21.98
N ALA A 94 -13.34 16.20 -20.65
CA ALA A 94 -12.17 15.72 -19.92
C ALA A 94 -11.63 14.40 -20.48
N ALA A 95 -12.53 13.43 -20.71
CA ALA A 95 -12.19 12.11 -21.25
C ALA A 95 -11.62 12.20 -22.67
N ASP A 96 -12.21 13.05 -23.53
CA ASP A 96 -11.68 13.31 -24.88
C ASP A 96 -10.28 13.91 -24.78
N ILE A 97 -10.13 15.00 -24.03
CA ILE A 97 -8.89 15.75 -23.88
C ILE A 97 -7.71 14.85 -23.42
N VAL A 98 -7.90 14.06 -22.35
CA VAL A 98 -6.81 13.23 -21.81
C VAL A 98 -6.46 12.03 -22.70
N THR A 99 -7.38 11.60 -23.56
CA THR A 99 -7.15 10.47 -24.47
C THR A 99 -6.59 10.89 -25.83
N ARG A 100 -6.36 12.20 -26.07
CA ARG A 100 -5.69 12.67 -27.29
C ARG A 100 -4.21 12.28 -27.37
N GLY A 101 -3.55 12.06 -26.23
CA GLY A 101 -2.15 11.63 -26.16
C GLY A 101 -1.28 12.47 -25.22
N PRO A 102 0.00 12.08 -25.05
CA PRO A 102 0.89 12.65 -24.05
C PRO A 102 1.53 13.97 -24.50
N LEU A 103 1.99 14.74 -23.52
CA LEU A 103 2.63 16.06 -23.71
C LEU A 103 4.14 15.97 -23.95
N THR A 104 4.83 15.05 -23.28
CA THR A 104 6.29 14.93 -23.29
C THR A 104 6.74 13.47 -23.41
N PRO A 105 8.01 13.21 -23.77
CA PRO A 105 8.57 11.86 -23.73
C PRO A 105 8.51 11.22 -22.33
N ASP A 106 8.79 11.99 -21.27
CA ASP A 106 8.64 11.49 -19.90
C ASP A 106 7.20 11.10 -19.57
N HIS A 107 6.23 11.86 -20.09
CA HIS A 107 4.82 11.54 -19.94
C HIS A 107 4.53 10.15 -20.54
N VAL A 108 4.93 9.87 -21.78
CA VAL A 108 4.67 8.55 -22.37
C VAL A 108 5.40 7.41 -21.66
N ILE A 109 6.69 7.59 -21.33
CA ILE A 109 7.53 6.55 -20.72
C ILE A 109 7.01 6.17 -19.33
N ARG A 110 6.47 7.14 -18.57
CA ARG A 110 6.02 6.92 -17.19
C ARG A 110 4.54 6.57 -17.08
N THR A 111 3.70 7.04 -17.99
CA THR A 111 2.24 6.92 -17.86
C THR A 111 1.57 6.08 -18.93
N LYS A 112 2.31 5.62 -19.95
CA LYS A 112 1.78 5.12 -21.23
C LYS A 112 1.13 6.23 -22.06
N ARG A 113 0.72 5.90 -23.29
CA ARG A 113 0.15 6.84 -24.26
C ARG A 113 -1.08 7.64 -23.77
N ILE A 114 -1.97 7.01 -23.00
CA ILE A 114 -3.25 7.58 -22.53
C ILE A 114 -3.60 6.98 -21.16
N PRO A 115 -4.44 7.66 -20.35
CA PRO A 115 -5.01 7.06 -19.14
C PRO A 115 -6.13 6.07 -19.45
N ALA A 116 -6.52 5.30 -18.43
CA ALA A 116 -7.86 4.71 -18.40
C ALA A 116 -8.91 5.78 -18.06
N VAL A 117 -10.12 5.64 -18.59
CA VAL A 117 -11.29 6.43 -18.18
C VAL A 117 -12.22 5.49 -17.43
N ILE A 118 -12.38 5.71 -16.12
CA ILE A 118 -13.15 4.84 -15.23
C ILE A 118 -14.58 5.36 -15.17
N GLU A 119 -15.47 4.72 -15.93
CA GLU A 119 -16.91 4.97 -15.90
C GLU A 119 -17.58 4.18 -14.76
N ASP A 120 -18.90 3.97 -14.81
CA ASP A 120 -19.66 3.34 -13.73
C ASP A 120 -19.18 1.91 -13.40
N ASP A 121 -18.76 1.15 -14.41
CA ASP A 121 -18.18 -0.18 -14.23
C ASP A 121 -16.64 -0.11 -14.29
N VAL A 122 -16.03 -0.21 -13.11
CA VAL A 122 -14.57 -0.17 -12.93
C VAL A 122 -13.87 -1.30 -13.69
N ILE A 123 -14.41 -2.52 -13.63
CA ILE A 123 -13.75 -3.69 -14.20
C ILE A 123 -13.76 -3.56 -15.72
N VAL A 124 -14.94 -3.29 -16.29
CA VAL A 124 -15.09 -3.10 -17.75
C VAL A 124 -14.22 -1.95 -18.25
N SER A 125 -14.15 -0.85 -17.50
CA SER A 125 -13.33 0.32 -17.88
C SER A 125 -11.83 -0.02 -17.95
N VAL A 126 -11.33 -0.77 -16.96
CA VAL A 126 -9.91 -1.17 -16.91
C VAL A 126 -9.60 -2.25 -17.96
N GLU A 127 -10.51 -3.17 -18.21
CA GLU A 127 -10.39 -4.19 -19.27
C GLU A 127 -10.39 -3.54 -20.66
N LYS A 128 -11.28 -2.59 -20.91
CA LYS A 128 -11.32 -1.81 -22.15
C LYS A 128 -9.98 -1.13 -22.42
N PHE A 129 -9.41 -0.46 -21.41
CA PHE A 129 -8.06 0.12 -21.55
C PHE A 129 -7.02 -0.93 -21.96
N ALA A 130 -7.04 -2.10 -21.32
CA ALA A 130 -6.09 -3.16 -21.59
C ALA A 130 -6.21 -3.72 -23.02
N GLU A 131 -7.44 -3.89 -23.51
CA GLU A 131 -7.72 -4.33 -24.89
C GLU A 131 -7.30 -3.29 -25.92
N GLU A 132 -7.60 -2.01 -25.69
CA GLU A 132 -7.18 -0.92 -26.56
C GLU A 132 -5.66 -0.77 -26.59
N TYR A 133 -4.98 -0.92 -25.44
CA TYR A 133 -3.53 -0.89 -25.36
C TYR A 133 -2.88 -2.09 -26.08
N LYS A 134 -3.53 -3.25 -26.05
CA LYS A 134 -3.10 -4.41 -26.86
C LYS A 134 -3.25 -4.12 -28.36
N ALA A 135 -4.42 -3.64 -28.78
CA ALA A 135 -4.69 -3.33 -30.19
C ALA A 135 -3.76 -2.23 -30.73
N TYR A 136 -3.37 -1.28 -29.89
CA TYR A 136 -2.34 -0.28 -30.18
C TYR A 136 -0.99 -0.92 -30.48
N PHE A 137 -0.52 -1.81 -29.60
CA PHE A 137 0.74 -2.51 -29.80
C PHE A 137 0.72 -3.34 -31.08
N ASP A 138 -0.34 -4.13 -31.28
CA ASP A 138 -0.49 -5.02 -32.44
C ASP A 138 -0.54 -4.23 -33.77
N ARG A 139 -0.97 -2.96 -33.75
CA ARG A 139 -1.07 -2.09 -34.93
C ARG A 139 0.28 -1.55 -35.41
N TYR A 140 1.20 -1.25 -34.48
CA TYR A 140 2.45 -0.56 -34.80
C TYR A 140 3.72 -1.38 -34.58
N SER A 141 3.66 -2.47 -33.81
CA SER A 141 4.80 -3.35 -33.66
C SER A 141 5.13 -4.04 -34.98
N ASP A 142 6.43 -4.13 -35.29
CA ASP A 142 6.97 -4.92 -36.40
C ASP A 142 7.44 -6.32 -35.97
N GLY A 143 7.16 -6.69 -34.71
CA GLY A 143 7.58 -7.94 -34.10
C GLY A 143 8.96 -7.90 -33.43
N SER A 144 9.69 -6.78 -33.50
CA SER A 144 10.98 -6.64 -32.81
C SER A 144 10.85 -6.19 -31.34
N GLN A 145 9.75 -5.51 -30.99
CA GLN A 145 9.52 -5.00 -29.64
C GLN A 145 8.81 -6.02 -28.75
N THR A 146 9.10 -5.99 -27.45
CA THR A 146 8.34 -6.72 -26.43
C THR A 146 7.25 -5.83 -25.86
N ARG A 147 6.00 -6.31 -25.89
CA ARG A 147 4.85 -5.58 -25.35
C ARG A 147 4.99 -5.35 -23.84
N LEU A 148 4.78 -4.11 -23.40
CA LEU A 148 4.69 -3.79 -21.98
C LEU A 148 3.39 -4.35 -21.37
N ASP A 149 3.28 -4.43 -20.04
CA ASP A 149 2.00 -4.82 -19.42
C ASP A 149 0.89 -3.84 -19.81
N CYS A 150 -0.36 -4.32 -19.85
CA CYS A 150 -1.49 -3.54 -20.34
C CYS A 150 -2.23 -2.79 -19.25
N ALA A 151 -1.68 -2.73 -18.03
CA ALA A 151 -2.34 -2.01 -16.94
C ALA A 151 -2.15 -0.50 -17.10
N PRO A 152 -3.18 0.31 -16.83
CA PRO A 152 -3.02 1.75 -16.84
C PRO A 152 -2.02 2.18 -15.76
N ARG A 153 -1.35 3.30 -16.00
CA ARG A 153 -0.50 3.95 -14.99
C ARG A 153 -1.18 5.12 -14.32
N TRP A 154 -2.22 5.65 -14.93
CA TRP A 154 -3.12 6.59 -14.31
C TRP A 154 -4.51 6.49 -14.93
N ALA A 155 -5.50 7.05 -14.24
CA ALA A 155 -6.89 7.05 -14.66
C ALA A 155 -7.56 8.38 -14.38
N LEU A 156 -8.47 8.76 -15.28
CA LEU A 156 -9.49 9.77 -15.05
C LEU A 156 -10.74 9.09 -14.48
N ILE A 157 -11.30 9.66 -13.41
CA ILE A 157 -12.54 9.19 -12.78
C ILE A 157 -13.55 10.34 -12.90
N PRO A 158 -14.41 10.35 -13.94
CA PRO A 158 -15.30 11.47 -14.22
C PRO A 158 -16.11 11.92 -13.00
N GLY A 159 -16.11 13.23 -12.74
CA GLY A 159 -16.78 13.84 -11.59
C GLY A 159 -16.12 13.62 -10.22
N LYS A 160 -15.02 12.86 -10.11
CA LYS A 160 -14.38 12.54 -8.83
C LYS A 160 -12.90 12.92 -8.74
N GLY A 161 -12.15 12.81 -9.83
CA GLY A 161 -10.72 13.17 -9.84
C GLY A 161 -9.88 12.24 -10.70
N VAL A 162 -8.64 12.01 -10.26
CA VAL A 162 -7.68 11.15 -10.96
C VAL A 162 -7.02 10.15 -10.02
N ALA A 163 -6.49 9.06 -10.57
CA ALA A 163 -5.72 8.07 -9.84
C ALA A 163 -4.39 7.76 -10.55
N ALA A 164 -3.34 7.48 -9.79
CA ALA A 164 -2.04 6.99 -10.26
C ALA A 164 -1.82 5.57 -9.75
N PHE A 165 -1.12 4.75 -10.54
CA PHE A 165 -0.83 3.35 -10.24
C PHE A 165 0.65 3.04 -10.43
N GLY A 166 1.27 2.44 -9.43
CA GLY A 166 2.70 2.14 -9.43
C GLY A 166 3.06 1.05 -8.43
N ARG A 167 4.27 0.50 -8.51
CA ARG A 167 4.72 -0.58 -7.61
C ARG A 167 5.22 -0.05 -6.26
N GLN A 168 5.60 1.22 -6.24
CA GLN A 168 6.20 1.88 -5.08
C GLN A 168 5.73 3.34 -4.99
N PRO A 169 5.73 3.96 -3.79
CA PRO A 169 5.29 5.35 -3.61
C PRO A 169 6.03 6.36 -4.50
N LYS A 170 7.30 6.10 -4.81
CA LYS A 170 8.10 6.94 -5.73
C LYS A 170 7.52 6.97 -7.15
N GLU A 171 7.05 5.83 -7.66
CA GLU A 171 6.43 5.75 -8.99
C GLU A 171 5.10 6.51 -9.00
N LEU A 172 4.28 6.34 -7.96
CA LEU A 172 3.04 7.09 -7.78
C LEU A 172 3.29 8.60 -7.80
N LYS A 173 4.31 9.07 -7.08
CA LYS A 173 4.68 10.49 -7.05
C LYS A 173 5.06 11.01 -8.43
N ILE A 174 5.92 10.29 -9.16
CA ILE A 174 6.34 10.67 -10.52
C ILE A 174 5.12 10.79 -11.45
N ILE A 175 4.22 9.81 -11.40
CA ILE A 175 3.02 9.81 -12.23
C ILE A 175 2.12 10.99 -11.85
N HIS A 176 1.89 11.25 -10.57
CA HIS A 176 1.11 12.40 -10.10
C HIS A 176 1.70 13.75 -10.53
N ASP A 177 3.01 13.91 -10.43
CA ASP A 177 3.68 15.15 -10.84
C ASP A 177 3.51 15.38 -12.36
N ILE A 178 3.64 14.32 -13.16
CA ILE A 178 3.43 14.37 -14.61
C ILE A 178 1.98 14.67 -14.96
N THR A 179 1.01 13.98 -14.32
CA THR A 179 -0.42 14.15 -14.63
C THR A 179 -0.90 15.53 -14.22
N ARG A 180 -0.55 16.00 -13.01
CA ARG A 180 -0.89 17.35 -12.54
C ARG A 180 -0.34 18.43 -13.46
N HIS A 181 0.95 18.35 -13.79
CA HIS A 181 1.58 19.27 -14.74
C HIS A 181 0.87 19.25 -16.10
N THR A 182 0.64 18.06 -16.65
CA THR A 182 0.08 17.91 -18.00
C THR A 182 -1.36 18.40 -18.07
N MET A 183 -2.19 18.12 -17.06
CA MET A 183 -3.56 18.63 -17.02
C MET A 183 -3.59 20.17 -17.05
N GLY A 184 -2.71 20.84 -16.30
CA GLY A 184 -2.59 22.30 -16.32
C GLY A 184 -2.13 22.84 -17.67
N ALA A 185 -1.15 22.21 -18.30
CA ALA A 185 -0.67 22.61 -19.63
C ALA A 185 -1.74 22.44 -20.73
N ILE A 186 -2.42 21.30 -20.73
CA ILE A 186 -3.49 20.99 -21.69
C ILE A 186 -4.65 21.99 -21.56
N ARG A 187 -5.09 22.30 -20.33
CA ARG A 187 -6.13 23.31 -20.09
C ARG A 187 -5.75 24.68 -20.65
N ARG A 188 -4.49 25.11 -20.51
CA ARG A 188 -4.00 26.37 -21.10
C ARG A 188 -4.07 26.30 -22.63
N ALA A 189 -3.63 25.20 -23.23
CA ALA A 189 -3.68 25.01 -24.68
C ALA A 189 -5.12 25.01 -25.24
N GLU A 190 -6.07 24.36 -24.57
CA GLU A 190 -7.49 24.36 -24.96
C GLU A 190 -8.09 25.77 -25.07
N ARG A 191 -7.62 26.73 -24.25
CA ARG A 191 -8.11 28.12 -24.29
C ARG A 191 -7.63 28.92 -25.49
N ILE A 192 -6.48 28.57 -26.08
CA ILE A 192 -5.80 29.41 -27.08
C ILE A 192 -5.74 28.78 -28.49
N GLY A 193 -6.35 27.62 -28.69
CA GLY A 193 -6.36 26.96 -30.00
C GLY A 193 -6.57 25.45 -29.99
N GLY A 194 -6.64 24.82 -28.81
CA GLY A 194 -6.83 23.38 -28.68
C GLY A 194 -5.51 22.63 -28.45
N TRP A 195 -5.57 21.59 -27.62
CA TRP A 195 -4.50 20.63 -27.41
C TRP A 195 -4.45 19.61 -28.54
N ARG A 196 -3.25 19.41 -29.09
CA ARG A 196 -2.96 18.39 -30.10
C ARG A 196 -1.68 17.65 -29.74
N ALA A 197 -1.82 16.36 -29.47
CA ALA A 197 -0.68 15.46 -29.25
C ALA A 197 -0.01 15.06 -30.58
N LEU A 198 1.13 14.38 -30.47
CA LEU A 198 1.78 13.69 -31.58
C LEU A 198 0.87 12.58 -32.16
N PRO A 199 1.01 12.24 -33.45
CA PRO A 199 0.40 11.06 -34.03
C PRO A 199 0.68 9.78 -33.22
N GLU A 200 -0.29 8.87 -33.16
CA GLU A 200 -0.22 7.62 -32.38
C GLU A 200 1.03 6.78 -32.72
N ARG A 201 1.47 6.79 -33.99
CA ARG A 201 2.69 6.12 -34.44
C ARG A 201 3.95 6.70 -33.81
N ASP A 202 4.07 8.02 -33.77
CA ASP A 202 5.26 8.69 -33.22
C ASP A 202 5.31 8.48 -31.69
N VAL A 203 4.15 8.46 -31.03
CA VAL A 203 4.04 8.10 -29.61
C VAL A 203 4.50 6.65 -29.35
N PHE A 204 4.16 5.72 -30.26
CA PHE A 204 4.61 4.33 -30.19
C PHE A 204 6.12 4.21 -30.29
N GLU A 205 6.74 4.93 -31.24
CA GLU A 205 8.20 4.92 -31.43
C GLU A 205 8.94 5.43 -30.18
N VAL A 206 8.38 6.39 -29.43
CA VAL A 206 8.95 6.85 -28.16
C VAL A 206 8.71 5.84 -27.03
N GLU A 207 7.50 5.31 -26.88
CA GLU A 207 7.14 4.37 -25.80
C GLU A 207 7.91 3.03 -25.91
N TYR A 208 8.15 2.58 -27.14
CA TYR A 208 8.81 1.32 -27.45
C TYR A 208 10.23 1.49 -27.99
N TRP A 209 10.85 2.64 -27.72
CA TRP A 209 12.22 2.92 -28.14
C TRP A 209 13.20 1.84 -27.66
N GLU A 210 14.19 1.50 -28.51
CA GLU A 210 15.15 0.43 -28.29
C GLU A 210 15.86 0.50 -26.93
N LEU A 211 16.19 1.71 -26.44
CA LEU A 211 16.84 1.88 -25.14
C LEU A 211 15.91 1.57 -23.96
N GLU A 212 14.61 1.82 -24.08
CA GLU A 212 13.64 1.42 -23.06
C GLU A 212 13.39 -0.10 -23.11
N GLN A 213 13.30 -0.68 -24.30
CA GLN A 213 13.21 -2.13 -24.50
C GLN A 213 14.43 -2.85 -23.93
N ALA A 214 15.63 -2.28 -24.10
CA ALA A 214 16.87 -2.84 -23.57
C ALA A 214 16.97 -2.84 -22.03
N LYS A 215 16.09 -2.13 -21.32
CA LYS A 215 15.97 -2.17 -19.85
C LYS A 215 15.06 -3.31 -19.37
N LEU A 216 14.21 -3.85 -20.23
CA LEU A 216 13.35 -4.99 -19.89
C LEU A 216 14.22 -6.18 -19.49
N GLY A 217 13.88 -6.80 -18.35
CA GLY A 217 14.65 -7.92 -17.79
C GLY A 217 15.99 -7.56 -17.13
N LYS A 218 16.43 -6.28 -17.15
CA LYS A 218 17.63 -5.81 -16.43
C LYS A 218 17.33 -5.20 -15.05
N GLY A 219 16.05 -5.17 -14.65
CA GLY A 219 15.65 -4.77 -13.31
C GLY A 219 16.10 -5.80 -12.26
N GLY A 220 16.31 -5.34 -11.02
CA GLY A 220 16.46 -6.25 -9.88
C GLY A 220 15.19 -7.08 -9.67
N SER A 221 15.29 -8.19 -8.93
CA SER A 221 14.11 -8.95 -8.53
C SER A 221 13.20 -8.09 -7.67
N ASP A 222 11.90 -8.02 -8.01
CA ASP A 222 10.88 -7.37 -7.18
C ASP A 222 10.94 -7.97 -5.76
N LEU A 223 10.83 -7.11 -4.73
CA LEU A 223 10.75 -7.58 -3.35
C LEU A 223 9.41 -8.32 -3.14
N GLU A 224 9.39 -9.32 -2.25
CA GLU A 224 8.25 -10.24 -2.09
C GLU A 224 6.90 -9.53 -1.86
N PHE A 225 6.90 -8.43 -1.12
CA PHE A 225 5.72 -7.63 -0.79
C PHE A 225 5.70 -6.26 -1.49
N GLU A 226 6.56 -6.03 -2.50
CA GLU A 226 6.48 -4.82 -3.32
C GLU A 226 5.05 -4.67 -3.91
N GLY A 227 4.50 -3.46 -3.87
CA GLY A 227 3.14 -3.19 -4.35
C GLY A 227 2.01 -3.60 -3.40
N ARG A 228 2.32 -4.19 -2.23
CA ARG A 228 1.32 -4.68 -1.27
C ARG A 228 1.11 -3.73 -0.07
N CYS A 229 -0.12 -3.72 0.44
CA CYS A 229 -0.57 -2.95 1.60
C CYS A 229 -0.79 -3.89 2.80
N VAL A 230 -0.12 -3.62 3.91
CA VAL A 230 -0.16 -4.44 5.13
C VAL A 230 -0.67 -3.60 6.29
N MET A 231 -1.64 -4.11 7.04
CA MET A 231 -2.11 -3.50 8.27
C MET A 231 -1.74 -4.37 9.48
N ILE A 232 -1.21 -3.77 10.54
CA ILE A 232 -0.76 -4.47 11.74
C ILE A 232 -1.34 -3.77 12.97
N THR A 233 -1.92 -4.51 13.90
CA THR A 233 -2.43 -3.95 15.17
C THR A 233 -1.48 -4.21 16.34
N GLY A 234 -1.42 -3.30 17.32
CA GLY A 234 -0.52 -3.42 18.48
C GLY A 234 0.96 -3.35 18.11
N GLY A 235 1.33 -2.51 17.14
CA GLY A 235 2.68 -2.48 16.57
C GLY A 235 3.59 -1.34 17.05
N ALA A 236 3.23 -0.59 18.09
CA ALA A 236 4.13 0.43 18.63
C ALA A 236 5.41 -0.18 19.26
N SER A 237 5.39 -1.46 19.64
CA SER A 237 6.55 -2.19 20.18
C SER A 237 6.50 -3.70 19.91
N GLY A 238 7.56 -4.42 20.26
CA GLY A 238 7.61 -5.88 20.28
C GLY A 238 7.33 -6.55 18.92
N ILE A 239 6.52 -7.61 18.94
CA ILE A 239 6.20 -8.44 17.77
C ILE A 239 5.59 -7.61 16.63
N GLY A 240 4.62 -6.76 16.92
CA GLY A 240 3.97 -5.95 15.89
C GLY A 240 4.94 -4.96 15.24
N HIS A 241 5.83 -4.36 16.03
CA HIS A 241 6.89 -3.47 15.53
C HIS A 241 7.89 -4.23 14.64
N ALA A 242 8.34 -5.41 15.06
CA ALA A 242 9.22 -6.27 14.25
C ALA A 242 8.55 -6.70 12.93
N CYS A 243 7.26 -7.06 12.96
CA CYS A 243 6.48 -7.34 11.76
C CYS A 243 6.45 -6.13 10.82
N ALA A 244 6.20 -4.93 11.33
CA ALA A 244 6.15 -3.72 10.51
C ALA A 244 7.46 -3.47 9.76
N HIS A 245 8.59 -3.55 10.47
CA HIS A 245 9.91 -3.44 9.85
C HIS A 245 10.15 -4.55 8.82
N ARG A 246 9.82 -5.81 9.16
CA ARG A 246 10.10 -6.93 8.27
C ARG A 246 9.28 -6.88 6.96
N PHE A 247 8.01 -6.48 7.03
CA PHE A 247 7.20 -6.26 5.83
C PHE A 247 7.74 -5.10 4.99
N ALA A 248 8.14 -3.99 5.62
CA ALA A 248 8.68 -2.83 4.91
C ALA A 248 10.03 -3.14 4.23
N GLU A 249 10.93 -3.88 4.89
CA GLU A 249 12.18 -4.37 4.30
C GLU A 249 11.94 -5.24 3.06
N ARG A 250 10.82 -5.96 3.02
CA ARG A 250 10.39 -6.77 1.88
C ARG A 250 9.47 -6.03 0.90
N GLY A 251 9.43 -4.68 0.98
CA GLY A 251 8.81 -3.80 -0.03
C GLY A 251 7.36 -3.39 0.24
N ALA A 252 6.74 -3.84 1.33
CA ALA A 252 5.35 -3.52 1.64
C ALA A 252 5.17 -2.06 2.08
N GLN A 253 3.96 -1.53 1.85
CA GLN A 253 3.47 -0.33 2.53
C GLN A 253 2.68 -0.74 3.77
N VAL A 254 3.11 -0.30 4.94
CA VAL A 254 2.61 -0.80 6.24
C VAL A 254 1.89 0.31 6.99
N THR A 255 0.65 0.02 7.42
CA THR A 255 -0.07 0.83 8.41
C THR A 255 -0.09 0.10 9.74
N VAL A 256 0.37 0.78 10.80
CA VAL A 256 0.46 0.23 12.15
C VAL A 256 -0.54 0.94 13.04
N LEU A 257 -1.48 0.18 13.60
CA LEU A 257 -2.46 0.65 14.56
C LEU A 257 -1.98 0.33 15.98
N ASP A 258 -2.05 1.29 16.88
CA ASP A 258 -1.82 1.07 18.31
C ASP A 258 -2.66 2.02 19.15
N LYS A 259 -2.93 1.67 20.41
CA LYS A 259 -3.68 2.55 21.31
C LYS A 259 -2.86 3.75 21.76
N GLU A 260 -1.55 3.58 21.88
CA GLU A 260 -0.65 4.60 22.42
C GLU A 260 -0.16 5.56 21.32
N ASP A 261 -0.12 6.86 21.62
CA ASP A 261 0.34 7.93 20.72
C ASP A 261 1.79 7.71 20.23
N ALA A 262 2.59 6.93 20.95
CA ALA A 262 3.95 6.56 20.58
C ALA A 262 4.05 5.98 19.16
N VAL A 263 2.99 5.35 18.65
CA VAL A 263 2.96 4.79 17.29
C VAL A 263 3.18 5.85 16.20
N LEU A 264 2.79 7.11 16.44
CA LEU A 264 2.91 8.20 15.47
C LEU A 264 4.38 8.56 15.14
N GLY A 265 5.30 8.26 16.04
CA GLY A 265 6.74 8.51 15.90
C GLY A 265 7.61 7.27 16.05
N ALA A 266 7.02 6.07 16.03
CA ALA A 266 7.76 4.83 16.29
C ALA A 266 8.63 4.36 15.11
N PHE A 267 8.50 4.96 13.92
CA PHE A 267 9.12 4.46 12.70
C PHE A 267 9.79 5.56 11.89
N ASP A 268 11.06 5.35 11.54
CA ASP A 268 11.82 6.22 10.64
C ASP A 268 11.63 5.88 9.15
N SER A 269 11.01 4.73 8.86
CA SER A 269 10.81 4.25 7.49
C SER A 269 9.62 4.97 6.82
N PRO A 270 9.78 5.55 5.62
CA PRO A 270 8.67 6.18 4.89
C PRO A 270 7.61 5.18 4.42
N SER A 271 7.91 3.88 4.47
CA SER A 271 6.96 2.81 4.10
C SER A 271 6.08 2.38 5.27
N ILE A 272 6.30 2.90 6.48
CA ILE A 272 5.51 2.58 7.67
C ILE A 272 4.79 3.84 8.13
N THR A 273 3.50 3.73 8.43
CA THR A 273 2.69 4.84 8.96
C THR A 273 1.97 4.37 10.21
N GLY A 274 2.23 5.03 11.34
CA GLY A 274 1.53 4.80 12.59
C GLY A 274 0.20 5.53 12.67
N MET A 275 -0.79 4.92 13.32
CA MET A 275 -2.09 5.51 13.60
C MET A 275 -2.59 5.09 14.98
N VAL A 276 -3.15 6.05 15.72
CA VAL A 276 -3.76 5.80 17.02
C VAL A 276 -5.13 5.16 16.83
N CYS A 277 -5.36 4.00 17.42
CA CYS A 277 -6.61 3.25 17.36
C CYS A 277 -6.70 2.28 18.55
N ASP A 278 -7.72 2.45 19.39
CA ASP A 278 -8.10 1.45 20.40
C ASP A 278 -8.98 0.39 19.74
N VAL A 279 -8.51 -0.85 19.68
CA VAL A 279 -9.24 -1.96 19.04
C VAL A 279 -10.57 -2.31 19.71
N THR A 280 -10.81 -1.85 20.95
CA THR A 280 -12.09 -2.01 21.64
C THR A 280 -13.16 -1.03 21.17
N ASP A 281 -12.76 0.07 20.51
CA ASP A 281 -13.67 1.06 19.93
C ASP A 281 -14.01 0.68 18.48
N VAL A 282 -15.27 0.30 18.27
CA VAL A 282 -15.75 -0.18 16.98
C VAL A 282 -15.70 0.89 15.89
N SER A 283 -16.01 2.15 16.20
CA SER A 283 -15.98 3.21 15.18
C SER A 283 -14.55 3.62 14.88
N ALA A 284 -13.70 3.75 15.91
CA ALA A 284 -12.29 4.06 15.71
C ALA A 284 -11.58 2.99 14.85
N VAL A 285 -11.93 1.72 15.03
CA VAL A 285 -11.42 0.63 14.16
C VAL A 285 -11.92 0.78 12.72
N ALA A 286 -13.20 1.08 12.50
CA ALA A 286 -13.73 1.26 11.15
C ALA A 286 -13.02 2.42 10.43
N ASP A 287 -12.89 3.57 11.10
CA ASP A 287 -12.24 4.77 10.55
C ASP A 287 -10.76 4.52 10.27
N ALA A 288 -10.06 3.82 11.17
CA ALA A 288 -8.65 3.47 10.98
C ALA A 288 -8.43 2.51 9.81
N VAL A 289 -9.29 1.51 9.64
CA VAL A 289 -9.22 0.56 8.52
C VAL A 289 -9.52 1.25 7.19
N GLU A 290 -10.55 2.10 7.13
CA GLU A 290 -10.85 2.89 5.93
C GLU A 290 -9.70 3.83 5.55
N SER A 291 -9.11 4.49 6.54
CA SER A 291 -7.96 5.37 6.35
C SER A 291 -6.73 4.61 5.84
N ALA A 292 -6.46 3.43 6.40
CA ALA A 292 -5.39 2.54 5.93
C ALA A 292 -5.62 2.13 4.47
N ALA A 293 -6.85 1.73 4.13
CA ALA A 293 -7.23 1.37 2.76
C ALA A 293 -7.12 2.56 1.79
N CYS A 294 -7.50 3.78 2.20
CA CYS A 294 -7.44 4.97 1.34
C CYS A 294 -6.01 5.37 0.95
N ARG A 295 -5.00 5.06 1.77
CA ARG A 295 -3.61 5.53 1.56
C ARG A 295 -3.00 5.00 0.26
N TYR A 296 -3.18 3.72 -0.01
CA TYR A 296 -2.65 3.05 -1.21
C TYR A 296 -3.70 2.25 -1.99
N GLY A 297 -4.98 2.49 -1.71
CA GLY A 297 -6.11 1.90 -2.41
C GLY A 297 -6.43 0.46 -2.01
N GLY A 298 -6.25 0.05 -0.75
CA GLY A 298 -6.70 -1.25 -0.27
C GLY A 298 -5.83 -1.86 0.82
N ILE A 299 -6.13 -3.11 1.20
CA ILE A 299 -5.43 -3.89 2.21
C ILE A 299 -5.28 -5.32 1.68
N ASP A 300 -4.05 -5.83 1.64
CA ASP A 300 -3.77 -7.21 1.20
C ASP A 300 -3.49 -8.14 2.38
N VAL A 301 -2.84 -7.61 3.43
CA VAL A 301 -2.49 -8.40 4.60
C VAL A 301 -2.96 -7.70 5.86
N VAL A 302 -3.54 -8.46 6.78
CA VAL A 302 -3.82 -8.02 8.14
C VAL A 302 -3.08 -8.92 9.12
N VAL A 303 -2.29 -8.31 10.00
CA VAL A 303 -1.68 -8.98 11.15
C VAL A 303 -2.43 -8.53 12.41
N SER A 304 -3.30 -9.42 12.91
CA SER A 304 -4.03 -9.20 14.15
C SER A 304 -3.14 -9.56 15.33
N ASN A 305 -2.38 -8.56 15.80
CA ASN A 305 -1.36 -8.72 16.83
C ASN A 305 -1.72 -8.05 18.17
N ALA A 306 -2.56 -7.01 18.17
CA ALA A 306 -2.97 -6.31 19.39
C ALA A 306 -3.44 -7.28 20.48
N GLY A 307 -2.93 -7.08 21.69
CA GLY A 307 -3.25 -7.92 22.83
C GLY A 307 -2.52 -7.47 24.09
N ILE A 308 -3.06 -7.89 25.23
CA ILE A 308 -2.48 -7.64 26.55
C ILE A 308 -2.37 -8.95 27.33
N PHE A 309 -1.42 -9.03 28.25
CA PHE A 309 -1.43 -10.05 29.28
C PHE A 309 -2.09 -9.49 30.54
N SER A 310 -3.23 -10.06 30.94
CA SER A 310 -3.92 -9.64 32.17
C SER A 310 -3.07 -9.94 33.42
N PRO A 311 -3.23 -9.19 34.53
CA PRO A 311 -2.60 -9.53 35.80
C PRO A 311 -2.82 -11.00 36.17
N SER A 312 -1.80 -11.64 36.72
CA SER A 312 -1.91 -13.06 37.11
C SER A 312 -2.80 -13.19 38.34
N SER A 313 -3.92 -13.91 38.22
CA SER A 313 -4.86 -14.16 39.33
C SER A 313 -5.54 -15.53 39.18
N LEU A 314 -5.77 -16.23 40.30
CA LEU A 314 -6.59 -17.44 40.34
C LEU A 314 -8.04 -17.09 39.99
N ILE A 315 -8.81 -18.06 39.50
CA ILE A 315 -10.18 -17.80 39.03
C ILE A 315 -11.07 -17.32 40.18
N GLU A 316 -10.97 -17.92 41.38
CA GLU A 316 -11.75 -17.48 42.55
C GLU A 316 -11.42 -16.07 43.05
N GLU A 317 -10.26 -15.52 42.69
CA GLU A 317 -9.73 -14.24 43.16
C GLU A 317 -9.74 -13.16 42.06
N MET A 318 -10.11 -13.53 40.83
CA MET A 318 -9.99 -12.66 39.67
C MET A 318 -11.03 -11.53 39.70
N PRO A 319 -10.61 -10.25 39.59
CA PRO A 319 -11.55 -9.17 39.38
C PRO A 319 -12.27 -9.33 38.04
N GLU A 320 -13.59 -9.16 38.04
CA GLU A 320 -14.42 -9.20 36.82
C GLU A 320 -13.90 -8.25 35.73
N ALA A 321 -13.39 -7.07 36.14
CA ALA A 321 -12.84 -6.09 35.22
C ALA A 321 -11.59 -6.59 34.47
N ASP A 322 -10.75 -7.41 35.11
CA ASP A 322 -9.55 -7.98 34.47
C ASP A 322 -9.92 -9.09 33.48
N TRP A 323 -10.97 -9.86 33.80
CA TRP A 323 -11.57 -10.82 32.88
C TRP A 323 -12.12 -10.12 31.64
N GLN A 324 -13.04 -9.17 31.85
CA GLN A 324 -13.72 -8.47 30.76
C GLN A 324 -12.74 -7.72 29.88
N ARG A 325 -11.76 -7.01 30.46
CA ARG A 325 -10.70 -6.33 29.72
C ARG A 325 -9.89 -7.30 28.84
N SER A 326 -9.60 -8.51 29.33
CA SER A 326 -8.90 -9.53 28.53
C SER A 326 -9.72 -9.97 27.32
N ILE A 327 -11.01 -10.22 27.51
CA ILE A 327 -11.93 -10.62 26.44
C ILE A 327 -12.08 -9.49 25.42
N ASP A 328 -12.32 -8.26 25.89
CA ASP A 328 -12.54 -7.11 25.02
C ASP A 328 -11.34 -6.82 24.13
N ILE A 329 -10.13 -6.90 24.66
CA ILE A 329 -8.92 -6.60 23.89
C ILE A 329 -8.45 -7.81 23.07
N ASN A 330 -8.25 -8.97 23.70
CA ASN A 330 -7.58 -10.12 23.06
C ASN A 330 -8.50 -10.91 22.11
N LEU A 331 -9.83 -10.76 22.22
CA LEU A 331 -10.80 -11.49 21.41
C LEU A 331 -11.72 -10.53 20.64
N SER A 332 -12.51 -9.70 21.33
CA SER A 332 -13.49 -8.82 20.68
C SER A 332 -12.82 -7.79 19.77
N GLY A 333 -11.71 -7.19 20.21
CA GLY A 333 -10.94 -6.23 19.42
C GLY A 333 -10.37 -6.83 18.13
N ALA A 334 -9.90 -8.08 18.17
CA ALA A 334 -9.48 -8.79 16.98
C ALA A 334 -10.64 -9.03 16.00
N MET A 335 -11.83 -9.37 16.52
CA MET A 335 -13.05 -9.49 15.71
C MET A 335 -13.45 -8.16 15.06
N HIS A 336 -13.37 -7.03 15.78
CA HIS A 336 -13.68 -5.70 15.23
C HIS A 336 -12.78 -5.38 14.03
N VAL A 337 -11.47 -5.56 14.20
CA VAL A 337 -10.46 -5.29 13.16
C VAL A 337 -10.71 -6.14 11.93
N VAL A 338 -10.92 -7.46 12.12
CA VAL A 338 -11.13 -8.36 10.99
C VAL A 338 -12.44 -8.07 10.27
N ARG A 339 -13.53 -7.84 11.01
CA ARG A 339 -14.84 -7.48 10.43
C ARG A 339 -14.74 -6.24 9.55
N ALA A 340 -14.05 -5.20 10.02
CA ALA A 340 -13.84 -3.97 9.25
C ALA A 340 -12.92 -4.19 8.03
N SER A 341 -11.97 -5.12 8.12
CA SER A 341 -10.95 -5.35 7.07
C SER A 341 -11.40 -6.28 5.94
N ILE A 342 -12.34 -7.20 6.19
CA ILE A 342 -12.78 -8.20 5.19
C ILE A 342 -13.20 -7.57 3.85
N PRO A 343 -13.99 -6.48 3.79
CA PRO A 343 -14.36 -5.85 2.52
C PRO A 343 -13.15 -5.45 1.66
N PHE A 344 -12.05 -5.01 2.28
CA PHE A 344 -10.82 -4.62 1.59
C PHE A 344 -9.95 -5.83 1.24
N LEU A 345 -9.87 -6.82 2.14
CA LEU A 345 -9.14 -8.07 1.87
C LEU A 345 -9.72 -8.82 0.67
N ARG A 346 -11.04 -8.78 0.45
CA ARG A 346 -11.68 -9.36 -0.75
C ARG A 346 -11.15 -8.79 -2.06
N LEU A 347 -10.69 -7.55 -2.02
CA LEU A 347 -10.15 -6.81 -3.17
C LEU A 347 -8.61 -6.82 -3.18
N GLY A 348 -7.98 -7.39 -2.14
CA GLY A 348 -6.54 -7.45 -1.96
C GLY A 348 -5.84 -8.45 -2.88
N TRP A 349 -4.55 -8.25 -3.09
CA TRP A 349 -3.68 -9.14 -3.84
C TRP A 349 -3.18 -10.29 -2.96
N GLU A 350 -3.56 -11.53 -3.29
CA GLU A 350 -3.26 -12.74 -2.50
C GLU A 350 -3.56 -12.56 -1.00
N PRO A 351 -4.81 -12.24 -0.64
CA PRO A 351 -5.13 -11.69 0.66
C PRO A 351 -4.86 -12.67 1.81
N SER A 352 -4.33 -12.14 2.92
CA SER A 352 -3.92 -12.95 4.07
C SER A 352 -4.22 -12.27 5.40
N LEU A 353 -4.78 -13.05 6.33
CA LEU A 353 -4.98 -12.69 7.71
C LEU A 353 -4.09 -13.58 8.58
N VAL A 354 -3.24 -12.96 9.40
CA VAL A 354 -2.37 -13.67 10.34
C VAL A 354 -2.70 -13.24 11.77
N PHE A 355 -3.10 -14.18 12.61
CA PHE A 355 -3.32 -13.94 14.02
C PHE A 355 -2.07 -14.23 14.84
N ILE A 356 -1.80 -13.38 15.84
CA ILE A 356 -0.80 -13.67 16.88
C ILE A 356 -1.52 -14.34 18.06
N GLY A 357 -1.40 -15.67 18.10
CA GLY A 357 -1.88 -16.52 19.17
C GLY A 357 -0.94 -16.52 20.37
N SER A 358 -0.90 -17.65 21.07
CA SER A 358 -0.04 -17.84 22.23
C SER A 358 0.17 -19.32 22.52
N LYS A 359 1.31 -19.67 23.13
CA LYS A 359 1.55 -20.96 23.76
C LYS A 359 0.54 -21.30 24.87
N ASN A 360 -0.11 -20.31 25.47
CA ASN A 360 -1.15 -20.57 26.49
C ASN A 360 -2.39 -21.28 25.93
N VAL A 361 -2.58 -21.33 24.62
CA VAL A 361 -3.70 -22.08 24.02
C VAL A 361 -3.49 -23.60 24.17
N PRO A 362 -2.39 -24.19 23.68
CA PRO A 362 -2.13 -25.62 23.91
C PRO A 362 -1.66 -25.94 25.33
N ALA A 363 -0.96 -25.01 26.01
CA ALA A 363 -0.32 -25.28 27.29
C ALA A 363 -0.48 -24.10 28.28
N PRO A 364 -1.69 -23.90 28.85
CA PRO A 364 -1.96 -22.81 29.79
C PRO A 364 -1.21 -22.98 31.12
N GLY A 365 -1.00 -21.86 31.81
CA GLY A 365 -0.45 -21.82 33.16
C GLY A 365 -1.51 -21.45 34.22
N PRO A 366 -1.33 -21.85 35.49
CA PRO A 366 -2.11 -21.30 36.60
C PRO A 366 -2.05 -19.78 36.63
N ALA A 367 -3.13 -19.16 37.10
CA ALA A 367 -3.28 -17.71 37.20
C ALA A 367 -3.30 -16.92 35.88
N ALA A 368 -3.35 -17.58 34.71
CA ALA A 368 -3.45 -16.96 33.40
C ALA A 368 -4.84 -17.15 32.74
N GLY A 369 -5.89 -17.31 33.54
CA GLY A 369 -7.23 -17.74 33.10
C GLY A 369 -7.84 -16.85 32.01
N ALA A 370 -8.04 -15.57 32.28
CA ALA A 370 -8.66 -14.63 31.35
C ALA A 370 -7.92 -14.56 30.00
N TYR A 371 -6.59 -14.41 30.04
CA TYR A 371 -5.76 -14.37 28.84
C TYR A 371 -5.84 -15.67 28.04
N SER A 372 -5.73 -16.82 28.71
CA SER A 372 -5.74 -18.13 28.06
C SER A 372 -7.09 -18.42 27.41
N VAL A 373 -8.20 -18.09 28.08
CA VAL A 373 -9.55 -18.23 27.53
C VAL A 373 -9.74 -17.31 26.33
N ALA A 374 -9.34 -16.03 26.44
CA ALA A 374 -9.46 -15.08 25.33
C ALA A 374 -8.66 -15.54 24.10
N LYS A 375 -7.41 -15.99 24.29
CA LYS A 375 -6.57 -16.51 23.19
C LYS A 375 -7.09 -17.84 22.63
N ALA A 376 -7.69 -18.71 23.45
CA ALA A 376 -8.35 -19.91 22.95
C ALA A 376 -9.59 -19.56 22.10
N GLY A 377 -10.40 -18.59 22.55
CA GLY A 377 -11.50 -18.03 21.77
C GLY A 377 -11.03 -17.42 20.44
N LEU A 378 -9.90 -16.70 20.46
CA LEU A 378 -9.28 -16.13 19.25
C LEU A 378 -8.91 -17.23 18.25
N MET A 379 -8.43 -18.38 18.71
CA MET A 379 -8.11 -19.50 17.81
C MET A 379 -9.36 -20.08 17.16
N GLN A 380 -10.46 -20.17 17.91
CA GLN A 380 -11.71 -20.64 17.34
C GLN A 380 -12.28 -19.62 16.34
N LEU A 381 -12.18 -18.32 16.64
CA LEU A 381 -12.51 -17.25 15.70
C LEU A 381 -11.70 -17.37 14.40
N ALA A 382 -10.38 -17.57 14.50
CA ALA A 382 -9.52 -17.74 13.34
C ALA A 382 -9.93 -18.94 12.46
N ARG A 383 -10.31 -20.06 13.07
CA ARG A 383 -10.82 -21.25 12.35
C ARG A 383 -12.14 -20.99 11.66
N VAL A 384 -13.08 -20.33 12.33
CA VAL A 384 -14.38 -19.97 11.74
C VAL A 384 -14.18 -19.05 10.55
N LEU A 385 -13.35 -18.00 10.71
CA LEU A 385 -13.01 -17.08 9.63
C LEU A 385 -12.39 -17.81 8.44
N ALA A 386 -11.43 -18.72 8.68
CA ALA A 386 -10.81 -19.51 7.61
C ALA A 386 -11.84 -20.26 6.75
N LEU A 387 -12.97 -20.68 7.32
CA LEU A 387 -14.07 -21.32 6.60
C LEU A 387 -14.95 -20.30 5.88
N GLU A 388 -15.28 -19.19 6.54
CA GLU A 388 -16.18 -18.15 6.02
C GLU A 388 -15.60 -17.40 4.81
N VAL A 389 -14.30 -17.10 4.85
CA VAL A 389 -13.65 -16.25 3.83
C VAL A 389 -12.85 -17.03 2.78
N ALA A 390 -12.88 -18.36 2.81
CA ALA A 390 -12.15 -19.20 1.85
C ALA A 390 -12.58 -18.97 0.40
N ASN A 391 -13.87 -18.78 0.15
CA ASN A 391 -14.40 -18.52 -1.20
C ASN A 391 -13.97 -17.15 -1.76
N ASP A 392 -13.58 -16.23 -0.87
CA ASP A 392 -13.01 -14.93 -1.24
C ASP A 392 -11.50 -15.02 -1.50
N GLY A 393 -10.88 -16.20 -1.38
CA GLY A 393 -9.44 -16.41 -1.52
C GLY A 393 -8.60 -15.91 -0.34
N ILE A 394 -9.23 -15.45 0.74
CA ILE A 394 -8.54 -14.93 1.93
C ILE A 394 -8.02 -16.09 2.77
N ARG A 395 -6.70 -16.13 2.96
CA ARG A 395 -6.05 -17.14 3.81
C ARG A 395 -6.02 -16.66 5.25
N VAL A 396 -6.29 -17.54 6.21
CA VAL A 396 -6.30 -17.21 7.63
C VAL A 396 -5.40 -18.18 8.38
N ASN A 397 -4.29 -17.72 8.95
CA ASN A 397 -3.35 -18.58 9.67
C ASN A 397 -2.96 -17.94 11.02
N THR A 398 -2.36 -18.73 11.91
CA THR A 398 -2.00 -18.28 13.26
C THR A 398 -0.59 -18.73 13.64
N VAL A 399 0.17 -17.84 14.26
CA VAL A 399 1.42 -18.17 14.96
C VAL A 399 1.19 -18.26 16.47
N HIS A 400 1.94 -19.11 17.17
CA HIS A 400 1.88 -19.26 18.63
C HIS A 400 3.26 -18.97 19.25
N PRO A 401 3.59 -17.70 19.52
CA PRO A 401 4.85 -17.35 20.17
C PRO A 401 4.91 -17.81 21.63
N ASN A 402 6.11 -18.12 22.09
CA ASN A 402 6.45 -18.37 23.49
C ASN A 402 7.83 -17.82 23.82
N GLY A 403 7.98 -17.21 25.00
CA GLY A 403 9.29 -16.74 25.45
C GLY A 403 9.89 -15.67 24.55
N VAL A 404 9.07 -14.74 24.05
CA VAL A 404 9.50 -13.58 23.28
C VAL A 404 9.75 -12.43 24.24
N PHE A 405 11.01 -12.24 24.59
CA PHE A 405 11.42 -11.40 25.74
C PHE A 405 11.80 -9.96 25.36
N ASP A 406 11.88 -9.62 24.08
CA ASP A 406 12.11 -8.27 23.55
C ASP A 406 10.78 -7.48 23.36
N THR A 407 9.85 -7.65 24.31
CA THR A 407 8.56 -6.95 24.33
C THR A 407 8.39 -6.18 25.63
N ALA A 408 7.58 -5.12 25.62
CA ALA A 408 7.37 -4.24 26.78
C ALA A 408 6.82 -4.97 28.04
N ILE A 409 6.33 -6.20 27.90
CA ILE A 409 5.81 -7.03 29.00
C ILE A 409 6.96 -7.58 29.88
N TRP A 410 8.18 -7.72 29.36
CA TRP A 410 9.31 -8.35 30.06
C TRP A 410 10.32 -7.31 30.54
N THR A 411 10.18 -6.90 31.80
CA THR A 411 11.23 -6.12 32.49
C THR A 411 12.28 -7.04 33.09
N ASP A 412 13.44 -6.48 33.43
CA ASP A 412 14.52 -7.23 34.10
C ASP A 412 14.05 -7.82 35.44
N GLU A 413 13.20 -7.13 36.18
CA GLU A 413 12.62 -7.63 37.43
C GLU A 413 11.71 -8.84 37.19
N VAL A 414 10.86 -8.78 36.16
CA VAL A 414 9.95 -9.89 35.80
C VAL A 414 10.74 -11.13 35.39
N LEU A 415 11.78 -10.95 34.58
CA LEU A 415 12.65 -12.03 34.13
C LEU A 415 13.40 -12.65 35.31
N GLN A 416 13.96 -11.83 36.19
CA GLN A 416 14.68 -12.31 37.37
C GLN A 416 13.74 -13.09 38.31
N ALA A 417 12.52 -12.60 38.54
CA ALA A 417 11.53 -13.27 39.36
C ALA A 417 11.12 -14.63 38.77
N ARG A 418 10.87 -14.70 37.45
CA ARG A 418 10.53 -15.94 36.76
C ARG A 418 11.68 -16.94 36.76
N ALA A 419 12.89 -16.51 36.44
CA ALA A 419 14.07 -17.36 36.45
C ALA A 419 14.32 -17.95 37.86
N SER A 420 14.19 -17.12 38.90
CA SER A 420 14.32 -17.54 40.30
C SER A 420 13.25 -18.56 40.71
N HIS A 421 12.00 -18.41 40.23
CA HIS A 421 10.93 -19.39 40.47
C HIS A 421 11.27 -20.78 39.92
N TYR A 422 11.97 -20.84 38.79
CA TYR A 422 12.44 -22.10 38.19
C TYR A 422 13.82 -22.55 38.71
N GLY A 423 14.45 -21.80 39.61
CA GLY A 423 15.78 -22.11 40.15
C GLY A 423 16.92 -22.03 39.13
N ILE A 424 16.76 -21.22 38.08
CA ILE A 424 17.72 -21.07 36.97
C ILE A 424 18.13 -19.60 36.77
N THR A 425 19.17 -19.36 35.97
CA THR A 425 19.56 -17.99 35.58
C THR A 425 18.59 -17.40 34.55
N VAL A 426 18.58 -16.07 34.40
CA VAL A 426 17.78 -15.39 33.35
C VAL A 426 18.19 -15.87 31.95
N GLU A 427 19.48 -16.09 31.71
CA GLU A 427 19.95 -16.61 30.42
C GLU A 427 19.43 -18.03 30.15
N GLN A 428 19.47 -18.91 31.16
CA GLN A 428 18.90 -20.26 31.07
C GLN A 428 17.39 -20.20 30.86
N TYR A 429 16.69 -19.29 31.54
CA TYR A 429 15.26 -19.08 31.37
C TYR A 429 14.91 -18.61 29.95
N ARG A 430 15.70 -17.70 29.38
CA ARG A 430 15.52 -17.22 27.99
C ARG A 430 15.66 -18.33 26.94
N LYS A 431 16.44 -19.36 27.26
CA LYS A 431 16.71 -20.53 26.40
C LYS A 431 15.97 -21.79 26.88
N ASN A 432 14.94 -21.64 27.71
CA ASN A 432 14.21 -22.78 28.28
C ASN A 432 13.22 -23.41 27.28
N ASN A 433 13.77 -24.02 26.23
CA ASN A 433 13.09 -24.78 25.19
C ASN A 433 14.03 -25.87 24.65
N LEU A 434 13.49 -26.83 23.88
CA LEU A 434 14.27 -28.00 23.44
C LEU A 434 15.47 -27.64 22.55
N LEU A 435 15.38 -26.56 21.77
CA LEU A 435 16.48 -26.08 20.91
C LEU A 435 17.51 -25.22 21.66
N GLN A 436 17.25 -24.88 22.93
CA GLN A 436 18.11 -24.03 23.76
C GLN A 436 18.42 -22.68 23.09
N ARG A 437 17.43 -22.10 22.41
CA ARG A 437 17.55 -20.81 21.71
C ARG A 437 16.66 -19.75 22.32
N GLU A 438 17.14 -18.52 22.30
CA GLU A 438 16.27 -17.38 22.58
C GLU A 438 15.39 -17.12 21.37
N VAL A 439 14.08 -16.96 21.60
CA VAL A 439 13.11 -16.57 20.58
C VAL A 439 12.85 -15.08 20.73
N ASN A 440 12.93 -14.33 19.64
CA ASN A 440 12.72 -12.89 19.63
C ASN A 440 11.57 -12.48 18.70
N SER A 441 11.22 -11.19 18.72
CA SER A 441 10.12 -10.64 17.93
C SER A 441 10.38 -10.76 16.43
N MET A 442 11.64 -10.72 15.99
CA MET A 442 12.00 -10.91 14.59
C MET A 442 11.75 -12.35 14.11
N ASP A 443 12.03 -13.36 14.94
CA ASP A 443 11.72 -14.76 14.61
C ASP A 443 10.21 -14.96 14.33
N VAL A 444 9.36 -14.30 15.10
CA VAL A 444 7.91 -14.29 14.88
C VAL A 444 7.58 -13.56 13.58
N ALA A 445 8.19 -12.39 13.35
CA ALA A 445 8.00 -11.58 12.15
C ALA A 445 8.34 -12.33 10.85
N GLU A 446 9.43 -13.11 10.85
CA GLU A 446 9.83 -13.94 9.71
C GLU A 446 8.74 -14.95 9.34
N MET A 447 8.17 -15.62 10.35
CA MET A 447 7.10 -16.58 10.12
C MET A 447 5.81 -15.88 9.67
N VAL A 448 5.47 -14.74 10.26
CA VAL A 448 4.30 -13.95 9.85
C VAL A 448 4.41 -13.53 8.38
N CYS A 449 5.59 -13.08 7.95
CA CYS A 449 5.84 -12.78 6.53
C CYS A 449 5.72 -14.04 5.67
N ALA A 450 6.29 -15.18 6.09
CA ALA A 450 6.15 -16.44 5.35
C ALA A 450 4.68 -16.89 5.22
N MET A 451 3.87 -16.72 6.27
CA MET A 451 2.44 -17.01 6.27
C MET A 451 1.65 -16.06 5.38
N ALA A 452 2.03 -14.78 5.33
CA ALA A 452 1.41 -13.81 4.45
C ALA A 452 1.83 -13.97 2.99
N GLY A 453 3.03 -14.49 2.74
CA GLY A 453 3.64 -14.62 1.42
C GLY A 453 3.31 -15.90 0.66
N SER A 454 4.07 -16.12 -0.40
CA SER A 454 3.86 -17.20 -1.38
C SER A 454 4.08 -18.61 -0.82
N ALA A 455 4.85 -18.74 0.26
CA ALA A 455 5.11 -20.01 0.95
C ALA A 455 3.83 -20.65 1.48
N PHE A 456 2.84 -19.84 1.87
CA PHE A 456 1.55 -20.28 2.39
C PHE A 456 0.41 -20.12 1.37
N ARG A 457 0.70 -19.93 0.07
CA ARG A 457 -0.34 -19.71 -0.97
C ARG A 457 -1.42 -20.80 -1.04
N CYS A 458 -1.09 -22.03 -0.62
CA CYS A 458 -2.01 -23.18 -0.57
C CYS A 458 -2.35 -23.59 0.88
N THR A 459 -2.20 -22.70 1.86
CA THR A 459 -2.39 -23.01 3.29
C THR A 459 -3.29 -21.97 3.97
N THR A 460 -4.37 -22.46 4.57
CA THR A 460 -5.28 -21.70 5.43
C THR A 460 -5.69 -22.59 6.63
N GLY A 461 -6.00 -21.99 7.76
CA GLY A 461 -6.31 -22.66 9.03
C GLY A 461 -5.09 -23.22 9.78
N ALA A 462 -3.86 -22.97 9.30
CA ALA A 462 -2.65 -23.48 9.94
C ALA A 462 -2.35 -22.75 11.26
N GLN A 463 -1.79 -23.50 12.21
CA GLN A 463 -1.36 -23.03 13.52
C GLN A 463 0.09 -23.46 13.72
N VAL A 464 1.02 -22.51 13.87
CA VAL A 464 2.45 -22.81 13.93
C VAL A 464 3.08 -22.24 15.21
N PRO A 465 3.69 -23.06 16.07
CA PRO A 465 4.42 -22.59 17.23
C PRO A 465 5.75 -21.93 16.85
N ILE A 466 6.09 -20.86 17.56
CA ILE A 466 7.38 -20.15 17.47
C ILE A 466 7.93 -20.08 18.89
N ASP A 467 8.52 -21.18 19.36
CA ASP A 467 8.81 -21.40 20.79
C ASP A 467 10.11 -22.17 21.08
N GLY A 468 10.91 -22.50 20.05
CA GLY A 468 12.12 -23.31 20.19
C GLY A 468 11.85 -24.77 20.60
N GLY A 469 10.61 -25.26 20.47
CA GLY A 469 10.17 -26.56 20.94
C GLY A 469 9.80 -26.51 22.42
N ASN A 470 8.55 -26.16 22.74
CA ASN A 470 8.04 -26.26 24.11
C ASN A 470 7.55 -27.69 24.39
N ASP A 471 8.14 -28.34 25.39
CA ASP A 471 7.81 -29.72 25.80
C ASP A 471 6.36 -29.92 26.29
N ARG A 472 5.67 -28.85 26.68
CA ARG A 472 4.25 -28.91 27.06
C ARG A 472 3.28 -28.79 25.88
N VAL A 473 3.78 -28.47 24.69
CA VAL A 473 2.98 -28.22 23.47
C VAL A 473 3.14 -29.35 22.45
N LEU A 474 4.32 -29.98 22.41
CA LEU A 474 4.69 -31.03 21.44
C LEU A 474 3.93 -32.35 21.61
#